data_AF-A0A8T9ZJW5-F1
#
_entry.id   AF-A0A8T9ZJW5-F1
#
_cell.length_a   1.000
_cell.length_b   1.000
_cell.length_c   1.000
_cell.angle_alpha   90.00
_cell.angle_beta   90.00
_cell.angle_gamma   90.00
#
_symmetry.space_group_name_H-M   'P 1'
#
loop_
_entity.id
_entity.type
_entity.pdbx_description
1 polymer ?
#
loop_
_entity_poly.entity_id
_entity_poly.type
_entity_poly.pdbx_seq_one_letter_code
_entity_poly.pdbx_strand_id
1 'polypeptide(L)'
;MKVFNEREKKFTKQQVILLILIIGYYSLLMLATTCGRPADNTFARTIDFDVLSQYKQAWNQFSFNSFFHIIVNIGMLFPLGILFPLFSEVFLKARWMLLSSITTSLFIETLQFITLRGSAELDDLLHNTIGMMLGYCIVNVTLIFFNKKEPHIKVVKYLILPITVSFVALGIIISYQMKEFGNMPFDSYGKTDMSHVTIETSLELSNEDKKMPVYNSKGEKVRDVEIISPKEAYQKLKQGEMYPMGPFGAGEEFEGETLVITEYNLKHVTDTKGFSQPAYIFHVQLKDNDDVVLMTPPISARK
;
A
#
# COMPACT_ATOMS: atom_id res chain seq x y z
N MET A 1 -38.50 38.58 20.15
CA MET A 1 -38.20 37.18 19.76
C MET A 1 -38.18 37.11 18.24
N LYS A 2 -36.99 37.14 17.61
CA LYS A 2 -36.84 37.05 16.15
C LYS A 2 -36.98 35.57 15.78
N VAL A 3 -38.08 35.23 15.10
CA VAL A 3 -38.30 33.90 14.52
C VAL A 3 -37.25 33.72 13.42
N PHE A 4 -36.34 32.76 13.62
CA PHE A 4 -35.42 32.28 12.60
C PHE A 4 -36.26 31.66 11.48
N ASN A 5 -36.27 32.30 10.32
CA ASN A 5 -36.87 31.75 9.11
C ASN A 5 -35.81 30.86 8.45
N GLU A 6 -35.76 29.59 8.85
CA GLU A 6 -34.97 28.59 8.13
C GLU A 6 -35.62 28.35 6.76
N ARG A 7 -35.11 29.02 5.72
CA ARG A 7 -35.41 28.59 4.35
C ARG A 7 -34.76 27.23 4.14
N GLU A 8 -35.57 26.18 4.01
CA GLU A 8 -35.11 24.89 3.50
C GLU A 8 -34.40 25.11 2.15
N LYS A 9 -33.07 24.93 2.13
CA LYS A 9 -32.30 24.99 0.88
C LYS A 9 -32.67 23.77 0.03
N LYS A 10 -33.58 23.94 -0.93
CA LYS A 10 -33.90 22.91 -1.92
C LYS A 10 -32.71 22.69 -2.86
N PHE A 11 -32.37 21.42 -3.10
CA PHE A 11 -31.30 21.04 -4.02
C PHE A 11 -31.60 21.48 -5.45
N THR A 12 -30.57 21.93 -6.15
CA THR A 12 -30.66 22.25 -7.59
C THR A 12 -30.68 20.98 -8.43
N LYS A 13 -31.24 21.04 -9.65
CA LYS A 13 -31.27 19.89 -10.58
C LYS A 13 -29.88 19.33 -10.87
N GLN A 14 -28.87 20.20 -10.98
CA GLN A 14 -27.47 19.82 -11.21
C GLN A 14 -26.88 19.04 -10.03
N GLN A 15 -27.18 19.48 -8.80
CA GLN A 15 -26.77 18.80 -7.58
C GLN A 15 -27.38 17.40 -7.45
N VAL A 16 -28.65 17.24 -7.84
CA VAL A 16 -29.32 15.93 -7.85
C VAL A 16 -28.69 14.99 -8.86
N ILE A 17 -28.39 15.46 -10.08
CA ILE A 17 -27.73 14.65 -11.12
C ILE A 17 -26.33 14.21 -10.63
N LEU A 18 -25.55 15.13 -10.07
CA LEU A 18 -24.24 14.81 -9.52
C LEU A 18 -24.31 13.79 -8.38
N LEU A 19 -25.31 13.90 -7.49
CA LEU A 19 -25.53 12.96 -6.41
C LEU A 19 -25.82 11.54 -6.95
N ILE A 20 -26.67 11.43 -7.98
CA ILE A 20 -26.97 10.14 -8.64
C ILE A 20 -25.72 9.53 -9.27
N LEU A 21 -24.90 10.34 -9.98
CA LEU A 21 -23.65 9.88 -10.57
C LEU A 21 -22.67 9.37 -9.52
N ILE A 22 -22.60 10.03 -8.36
CA ILE A 22 -21.72 9.66 -7.26
C ILE A 22 -22.19 8.41 -6.55
N ILE A 23 -23.50 8.26 -6.32
CA ILE A 23 -24.07 7.01 -5.79
C ILE A 23 -23.76 5.86 -6.75
N GLY A 24 -23.97 6.04 -8.06
CA GLY A 24 -23.64 5.03 -9.06
C GLY A 24 -22.14 4.68 -9.09
N TYR A 25 -21.26 5.67 -8.97
CA TYR A 25 -19.81 5.49 -8.89
C TYR A 25 -19.41 4.67 -7.65
N TYR A 26 -19.92 5.03 -6.47
CA TYR A 26 -19.62 4.30 -5.24
C TYR A 26 -20.21 2.88 -5.23
N SER A 27 -21.38 2.68 -5.85
CA SER A 27 -21.94 1.34 -6.05
C SER A 27 -21.04 0.48 -6.96
N LEU A 28 -20.46 1.06 -8.02
CA LEU A 28 -19.49 0.39 -8.89
C LEU A 28 -18.18 0.06 -8.16
N LEU A 29 -17.63 0.99 -7.38
CA LEU A 29 -16.44 0.76 -6.56
C LEU A 29 -16.67 -0.34 -5.50
N MET A 30 -17.83 -0.33 -4.85
CA MET A 30 -18.22 -1.39 -3.92
C MET A 30 -18.30 -2.74 -4.63
N LEU A 31 -18.92 -2.83 -5.81
CA LEU A 31 -18.97 -4.07 -6.60
C LEU A 31 -17.56 -4.54 -7.00
N ALA A 32 -16.68 -3.64 -7.45
CA ALA A 32 -15.31 -3.97 -7.84
C ALA A 32 -14.46 -4.48 -6.65
N THR A 33 -14.65 -3.92 -5.46
CA THR A 33 -13.96 -4.34 -4.24
C THR A 33 -14.53 -5.62 -3.62
N THR A 34 -15.79 -5.96 -3.90
CA THR A 34 -16.47 -7.14 -3.31
C THR A 34 -16.35 -8.39 -4.18
N CYS A 35 -16.51 -8.26 -5.50
CA CYS A 35 -16.52 -9.42 -6.40
C CYS A 35 -15.12 -9.93 -6.77
N GLY A 36 -14.05 -9.19 -6.45
CA GLY A 36 -12.68 -9.55 -6.79
C GLY A 36 -11.89 -10.26 -5.68
N ARG A 37 -12.44 -10.41 -4.47
CA ARG A 37 -11.72 -11.02 -3.34
C ARG A 37 -12.04 -12.52 -3.23
N PRO A 38 -11.08 -13.44 -3.44
CA PRO A 38 -11.27 -14.83 -3.05
C PRO A 38 -11.54 -14.89 -1.54
N ALA A 39 -12.50 -15.73 -1.16
CA ALA A 39 -12.98 -15.92 0.20
C ALA A 39 -12.03 -16.75 1.06
N ASP A 40 -10.72 -16.59 0.85
CA ASP A 40 -9.70 -17.42 1.47
C ASP A 40 -8.79 -16.52 2.30
N ASN A 41 -8.68 -16.88 3.59
CA ASN A 41 -7.89 -16.28 4.67
C ASN A 41 -8.69 -15.31 5.56
N THR A 42 -9.07 -15.84 6.72
CA THR A 42 -9.53 -15.10 7.89
C THR A 42 -8.41 -14.16 8.35
N PHE A 43 -8.32 -12.97 7.75
CA PHE A 43 -7.33 -11.98 8.15
C PHE A 43 -7.64 -11.52 9.58
N ALA A 44 -6.68 -11.71 10.48
CA ALA A 44 -6.67 -11.04 11.78
C ALA A 44 -6.87 -9.53 11.56
N ARG A 45 -7.62 -8.88 12.46
CA ARG A 45 -7.85 -7.43 12.41
C ARG A 45 -6.53 -6.71 12.71
N THR A 46 -5.77 -6.37 11.69
CA THR A 46 -4.56 -5.58 11.83
C THR A 46 -4.86 -4.10 11.57
N ILE A 47 -4.16 -3.24 12.30
CA ILE A 47 -4.12 -1.81 12.01
C ILE A 47 -2.71 -1.54 11.50
N ASP A 48 -2.59 -1.16 10.23
CA ASP A 48 -1.32 -0.75 9.66
C ASP A 48 -1.18 0.77 9.79
N PHE A 49 -0.23 1.20 10.61
CA PHE A 49 0.10 2.61 10.82
C PHE A 49 1.16 3.12 9.83
N ASP A 50 1.72 2.27 8.98
CA ASP A 50 2.69 2.68 7.97
C ASP A 50 1.98 3.33 6.76
N VAL A 51 2.01 4.66 6.73
CA VAL A 51 1.42 5.49 5.68
C VAL A 51 1.99 5.19 4.28
N LEU A 52 3.11 4.45 4.18
CA LEU A 52 3.76 4.13 2.93
C LEU A 52 3.83 2.63 2.64
N SER A 53 3.12 1.77 3.38
CA SER A 53 3.22 0.31 3.21
C SER A 53 2.77 -0.14 1.81
N GLN A 54 1.63 0.33 1.28
CA GLN A 54 1.24 -0.02 -0.10
C GLN A 54 2.22 0.53 -1.14
N TYR A 55 2.85 1.69 -0.91
CA TYR A 55 3.90 2.18 -1.82
C TYR A 55 5.14 1.29 -1.82
N LYS A 56 5.56 0.80 -0.64
CA LYS A 56 6.67 -0.15 -0.50
C LYS A 56 6.31 -1.48 -1.16
N GLN A 57 5.10 -1.98 -0.94
CA GLN A 57 4.63 -3.21 -1.56
C GLN A 57 4.54 -3.07 -3.09
N ALA A 58 3.95 -1.99 -3.59
CA ALA A 58 3.87 -1.70 -5.02
C ALA A 58 5.24 -1.46 -5.64
N TRP A 59 6.18 -0.88 -4.90
CA TRP A 59 7.58 -0.79 -5.31
C TRP A 59 8.21 -2.18 -5.43
N ASN A 60 8.10 -3.03 -4.40
CA ASN A 60 8.71 -4.36 -4.38
C ASN A 60 8.17 -5.25 -5.50
N GLN A 61 6.85 -5.27 -5.70
CA GLN A 61 6.19 -6.04 -6.75
C GLN A 61 6.31 -5.41 -8.15
N PHE A 62 6.45 -4.08 -8.21
CA PHE A 62 6.52 -3.26 -9.41
C PHE A 62 5.53 -3.68 -10.52
N SER A 63 4.28 -3.99 -10.12
CA SER A 63 3.26 -4.53 -11.01
C SER A 63 2.13 -3.54 -11.23
N PHE A 64 1.47 -3.61 -12.39
CA PHE A 64 0.30 -2.78 -12.68
C PHE A 64 -0.79 -2.95 -11.62
N ASN A 65 -1.04 -4.17 -11.18
CA ASN A 65 -2.08 -4.47 -10.18
C ASN A 65 -1.80 -3.74 -8.86
N SER A 66 -0.56 -3.78 -8.36
CA SER A 66 -0.18 -3.13 -7.10
C SER A 66 -0.36 -1.60 -7.17
N PHE A 67 0.05 -0.98 -8.28
CA PHE A 67 -0.18 0.46 -8.49
C PHE A 67 -1.66 0.80 -8.75
N PHE A 68 -2.41 -0.11 -9.36
CA PHE A 68 -3.84 0.08 -9.61
C PHE A 68 -4.64 0.17 -8.30
N HIS A 69 -4.26 -0.59 -7.26
CA HIS A 69 -4.86 -0.45 -5.92
C HIS A 69 -4.72 0.97 -5.37
N ILE A 70 -3.50 1.55 -5.41
CA ILE A 70 -3.24 2.93 -5.01
C ILE A 70 -4.12 3.92 -5.82
N ILE A 71 -4.22 3.73 -7.13
CA ILE A 71 -5.02 4.59 -8.02
C ILE A 71 -6.51 4.51 -7.66
N VAL A 72 -7.03 3.32 -7.38
CA VAL A 72 -8.43 3.12 -6.98
C VAL A 72 -8.72 3.80 -5.64
N ASN A 73 -7.79 3.73 -4.68
CA ASN A 73 -7.95 4.39 -3.38
C ASN A 73 -7.91 5.92 -3.53
N ILE A 74 -7.03 6.48 -4.38
CA ILE A 74 -7.09 7.90 -4.76
C ILE A 74 -8.42 8.23 -5.47
N GLY A 75 -8.89 7.35 -6.35
CA GLY A 75 -10.15 7.52 -7.06
C GLY A 75 -11.37 7.54 -6.13
N MET A 76 -11.30 6.90 -4.96
CA MET A 76 -12.47 6.68 -4.11
C MET A 76 -13.08 8.00 -3.62
N LEU A 77 -12.33 8.95 -3.06
CA LEU A 77 -12.89 10.25 -2.64
C LEU A 77 -12.81 11.36 -3.71
N PHE A 78 -12.20 11.10 -4.85
CA PHE A 78 -12.04 12.10 -5.91
C PHE A 78 -13.35 12.78 -6.34
N PRO A 79 -14.47 12.04 -6.58
CA PRO A 79 -15.73 12.68 -6.94
C PRO A 79 -16.33 13.56 -5.85
N LEU A 80 -16.14 13.22 -4.56
CA LEU A 80 -16.56 14.10 -3.46
C LEU A 80 -15.75 15.40 -3.43
N GLY A 81 -14.49 15.33 -3.87
CA GLY A 81 -13.65 16.49 -4.15
C GLY A 81 -14.25 17.50 -5.11
N ILE A 82 -14.93 16.99 -6.14
CA ILE A 82 -15.65 17.79 -7.13
C ILE A 82 -16.97 18.29 -6.53
N LEU A 83 -17.66 17.42 -5.82
CA LEU A 83 -19.03 17.63 -5.38
C LEU A 83 -19.19 18.69 -4.29
N PHE A 84 -18.33 18.63 -3.27
CA PHE A 84 -18.46 19.46 -2.06
C PHE A 84 -18.42 20.97 -2.37
N PRO A 85 -17.47 21.48 -3.17
CA PRO A 85 -17.44 22.90 -3.56
C PRO A 85 -18.68 23.36 -4.34
N LEU A 86 -19.39 22.44 -5.02
CA LEU A 86 -20.61 22.74 -5.77
C LEU A 86 -21.88 22.75 -4.89
N PHE A 87 -21.84 22.10 -3.73
CA PHE A 87 -22.94 22.14 -2.76
C PHE A 87 -22.87 23.33 -1.82
N SER A 88 -21.67 23.72 -1.39
CA SER A 88 -21.50 24.78 -0.40
C SER A 88 -20.21 25.56 -0.63
N GLU A 89 -20.34 26.88 -0.58
CA GLU A 89 -19.21 27.82 -0.67
C GLU A 89 -18.19 27.64 0.47
N VAL A 90 -18.59 27.00 1.57
CA VAL A 90 -17.67 26.65 2.67
C VAL A 90 -16.53 25.77 2.16
N PHE A 91 -16.83 24.82 1.26
CA PHE A 91 -15.87 23.88 0.70
C PHE A 91 -15.05 24.46 -0.46
N LEU A 92 -15.31 25.70 -0.90
CA LEU A 92 -14.39 26.43 -1.79
C LEU A 92 -13.09 26.81 -1.05
N LYS A 93 -13.10 26.83 0.29
CA LYS A 93 -11.91 27.09 1.10
C LYS A 93 -11.15 25.80 1.36
N ALA A 94 -9.90 25.72 0.90
CA ALA A 94 -9.05 24.54 0.98
C ALA A 94 -8.97 23.90 2.38
N ARG A 95 -8.95 24.71 3.45
CA ARG A 95 -8.92 24.20 4.84
C ARG A 95 -10.12 23.33 5.21
N TRP A 96 -11.32 23.71 4.75
CA TRP A 96 -12.55 22.96 5.04
C TRP A 96 -12.64 21.73 4.17
N MET A 97 -12.16 21.85 2.93
CA MET A 97 -12.01 20.71 2.03
C MET A 97 -11.08 19.65 2.62
N LEU A 98 -9.89 20.06 3.07
CA LEU A 98 -8.89 19.17 3.69
C LEU A 98 -9.40 18.55 5.00
N LEU A 99 -10.04 19.33 5.86
CA LEU A 99 -10.63 18.79 7.08
C LEU A 99 -11.72 17.75 6.73
N SER A 100 -12.60 18.06 5.77
CA SER A 100 -13.63 17.14 5.35
C SER A 100 -13.06 15.87 4.71
N SER A 101 -11.97 15.95 3.95
CA SER A 101 -11.35 14.77 3.35
C SER A 101 -10.76 13.84 4.39
N ILE A 102 -10.06 14.38 5.39
CA ILE A 102 -9.51 13.59 6.48
C ILE A 102 -10.65 12.96 7.30
N THR A 103 -11.68 13.73 7.66
CA THR A 103 -12.82 13.21 8.42
C THR A 103 -13.61 12.15 7.65
N THR A 104 -13.91 12.37 6.37
CA THR A 104 -14.62 11.41 5.54
C THR A 104 -13.78 10.15 5.33
N SER A 105 -12.47 10.28 5.14
CA SER A 105 -11.60 9.12 4.99
C SER A 105 -11.50 8.30 6.29
N LEU A 106 -11.30 8.95 7.44
CA LEU A 106 -11.32 8.28 8.75
C LEU A 106 -12.64 7.55 8.99
N PHE A 107 -13.76 8.16 8.59
CA PHE A 107 -15.07 7.54 8.69
C PHE A 107 -15.17 6.28 7.82
N ILE A 108 -14.67 6.32 6.58
CA ILE A 108 -14.64 5.15 5.69
C ILE A 108 -13.78 4.04 6.32
N GLU A 109 -12.57 4.33 6.79
CA GLU A 109 -11.72 3.30 7.40
C GLU A 109 -12.32 2.71 8.67
N THR A 110 -12.96 3.55 9.49
CA THR A 110 -13.68 3.08 10.68
C THR A 110 -14.82 2.13 10.29
N LEU A 111 -15.58 2.46 9.23
CA LEU A 111 -16.63 1.58 8.74
C LEU A 111 -16.08 0.28 8.17
N GLN A 112 -14.98 0.31 7.41
CA GLN A 112 -14.36 -0.89 6.84
C GLN A 112 -13.85 -1.83 7.94
N PHE A 113 -13.22 -1.27 8.98
CA PHE A 113 -12.75 -2.00 10.15
C PHE A 113 -13.91 -2.67 10.93
N ILE A 114 -15.02 -1.94 11.14
CA ILE A 114 -16.21 -2.47 11.82
C ILE A 114 -16.92 -3.54 10.97
N THR A 115 -17.02 -3.33 9.66
CA THR A 115 -17.78 -4.19 8.72
C THR A 115 -17.03 -5.47 8.31
N LEU A 116 -15.95 -5.83 9.00
CA LEU A 116 -15.19 -7.08 8.79
C LEU A 116 -14.61 -7.20 7.38
N ARG A 117 -14.37 -6.07 6.71
CA ARG A 117 -13.95 -6.06 5.30
C ARG A 117 -12.44 -5.95 5.10
N GLY A 118 -11.65 -5.80 6.16
CA GLY A 118 -10.18 -5.73 6.08
C GLY A 118 -9.52 -5.12 7.30
N SER A 119 -8.21 -4.97 7.21
CA SER A 119 -7.33 -4.15 8.05
C SER A 119 -7.66 -2.67 7.90
N ALA A 120 -7.51 -1.87 8.97
CA ALA A 120 -7.53 -0.42 8.85
C ALA A 120 -6.12 0.03 8.44
N GLU A 121 -6.00 0.65 7.26
CA GLU A 121 -4.71 1.01 6.67
C GLU A 121 -4.58 2.53 6.58
N LEU A 122 -3.57 3.09 7.26
CA LEU A 122 -3.41 4.54 7.36
C LEU A 122 -3.03 5.19 6.02
N ASP A 123 -2.46 4.44 5.09
CA ASP A 123 -2.13 4.89 3.75
C ASP A 123 -3.38 5.07 2.87
N ASP A 124 -4.44 4.29 3.08
CA ASP A 124 -5.75 4.54 2.44
C ASP A 124 -6.33 5.89 2.83
N LEU A 125 -6.11 6.32 4.08
CA LEU A 125 -6.45 7.68 4.52
C LEU A 125 -5.72 8.75 3.70
N LEU A 126 -4.43 8.52 3.44
CA LEU A 126 -3.62 9.42 2.61
C LEU A 126 -4.14 9.44 1.16
N HIS A 127 -4.37 8.27 0.55
CA HIS A 127 -4.84 8.14 -0.83
C HIS A 127 -6.18 8.84 -1.05
N ASN A 128 -7.15 8.55 -0.19
CA ASN A 128 -8.46 9.16 -0.17
C ASN A 128 -8.37 10.70 0.00
N THR A 129 -7.53 11.17 0.91
CA THR A 129 -7.30 12.61 1.11
C THR A 129 -6.72 13.27 -0.14
N ILE A 130 -5.71 12.65 -0.78
CA ILE A 130 -5.14 13.13 -2.05
C ILE A 130 -6.21 13.17 -3.14
N GLY A 131 -7.00 12.10 -3.27
CA GLY A 131 -8.10 11.98 -4.21
C GLY A 131 -9.09 13.13 -4.12
N MET A 132 -9.63 13.35 -2.92
CA MET A 132 -10.60 14.41 -2.68
C MET A 132 -10.02 15.80 -2.97
N MET A 133 -8.74 16.03 -2.61
CA MET A 133 -8.07 17.29 -2.88
C MET A 133 -7.75 17.51 -4.37
N LEU A 134 -7.46 16.44 -5.14
CA LEU A 134 -7.32 16.50 -6.60
C LEU A 134 -8.64 16.89 -7.28
N GLY A 135 -9.76 16.29 -6.84
CA GLY A 135 -11.10 16.69 -7.31
C GLY A 135 -11.41 18.16 -7.00
N TYR A 136 -11.06 18.62 -5.80
CA TYR A 136 -11.19 20.03 -5.41
C TYR A 136 -10.37 20.96 -6.30
N CYS A 137 -9.12 20.60 -6.61
CA CYS A 137 -8.28 21.37 -7.52
C CYS A 137 -8.94 21.54 -8.89
N ILE A 138 -9.44 20.44 -9.49
CA ILE A 138 -10.07 20.46 -10.81
C ILE A 138 -11.28 21.40 -10.85
N VAL A 139 -12.14 21.34 -9.83
CA VAL A 139 -13.31 22.23 -9.77
C VAL A 139 -12.90 23.69 -9.65
N ASN A 140 -11.94 24.03 -8.79
CA ASN A 140 -11.53 25.42 -8.62
C ASN A 140 -10.84 25.97 -9.88
N VAL A 141 -10.02 25.17 -10.56
CA VAL A 141 -9.45 25.54 -11.86
C VAL A 141 -10.56 25.83 -12.86
N THR A 142 -11.55 24.93 -12.94
CA THR A 142 -12.72 25.08 -13.84
C THR A 142 -13.52 26.34 -13.53
N LEU A 143 -13.81 26.62 -12.26
CA LEU A 143 -14.53 27.81 -11.82
C LEU A 143 -13.79 29.11 -12.17
N ILE A 144 -12.46 29.14 -12.07
CA ILE A 144 -11.66 30.32 -12.48
C ILE A 144 -11.77 30.55 -13.98
N PHE A 145 -11.70 29.51 -14.80
CA PHE A 145 -11.85 29.66 -16.25
C PHE A 145 -13.26 30.14 -16.67
N PHE A 146 -14.30 29.75 -15.95
CA PHE A 146 -15.66 30.24 -16.21
C PHE A 146 -15.91 31.66 -15.66
N ASN A 147 -15.24 32.05 -14.58
CA ASN A 147 -15.40 33.38 -14.00
C ASN A 147 -14.45 34.39 -14.66
N LYS A 148 -14.92 35.04 -15.73
CA LYS A 148 -14.17 36.05 -16.51
C LYS A 148 -13.59 37.23 -15.69
N LYS A 149 -14.02 37.42 -14.44
CA LYS A 149 -13.51 38.48 -13.55
C LYS A 149 -12.29 38.05 -12.74
N GLU A 150 -12.05 36.74 -12.59
CA GLU A 150 -10.94 36.21 -11.80
C GLU A 150 -9.66 36.10 -12.64
N PRO A 151 -8.50 36.57 -12.13
CA PRO A 151 -7.26 36.48 -12.89
C PRO A 151 -6.77 35.03 -12.96
N HIS A 152 -6.47 34.55 -14.18
CA HIS A 152 -6.06 33.17 -14.44
C HIS A 152 -4.81 32.73 -13.68
N ILE A 153 -3.94 33.65 -13.24
CA ILE A 153 -2.77 33.33 -12.42
C ILE A 153 -3.11 32.58 -11.12
N LYS A 154 -4.35 32.75 -10.60
CA LYS A 154 -4.82 32.02 -9.41
C LYS A 154 -4.92 30.51 -9.62
N VAL A 155 -4.90 30.02 -10.87
CA VAL A 155 -4.87 28.59 -11.21
C VAL A 155 -3.61 27.92 -10.68
N VAL A 156 -2.47 28.62 -10.63
CA VAL A 156 -1.16 28.05 -10.27
C VAL A 156 -1.21 27.30 -8.94
N LYS A 157 -1.86 27.85 -7.90
CA LYS A 157 -1.94 27.20 -6.59
C LYS A 157 -2.72 25.88 -6.60
N TYR A 158 -3.68 25.72 -7.51
CA TYR A 158 -4.46 24.50 -7.66
C TYR A 158 -3.75 23.45 -8.54
N LEU A 159 -2.73 23.85 -9.31
CA LEU A 159 -1.90 22.93 -10.07
C LEU A 159 -0.78 22.30 -9.25
N ILE A 160 -0.40 22.89 -8.11
CA ILE A 160 0.70 22.39 -7.26
C ILE A 160 0.49 20.92 -6.90
N LEU A 161 -0.66 20.55 -6.35
CA LEU A 161 -0.92 19.16 -5.92
C LEU A 161 -0.91 18.16 -7.11
N PRO A 162 -1.67 18.36 -8.21
CA PRO A 162 -1.61 17.47 -9.38
C PRO A 162 -0.20 17.32 -9.95
N ILE A 163 0.56 18.43 -10.03
CA ILE A 163 1.93 18.44 -10.53
C ILE A 163 2.83 17.61 -9.59
N THR A 164 2.76 17.83 -8.28
CA THR A 164 3.54 17.07 -7.30
C THR A 164 3.25 15.57 -7.38
N VAL A 165 1.97 15.17 -7.41
CA VAL A 165 1.57 13.75 -7.54
C VAL A 165 2.13 13.14 -8.83
N SER A 166 2.04 13.88 -9.95
CA SER A 166 2.57 13.43 -11.24
C SER A 166 4.11 13.29 -11.23
N PHE A 167 4.82 14.24 -10.63
CA PHE A 167 6.28 14.17 -10.50
C PHE A 167 6.73 13.01 -9.61
N VAL A 168 6.03 12.74 -8.51
CA VAL A 168 6.33 11.57 -7.66
C VAL A 168 6.12 10.27 -8.45
N ALA A 169 5.00 10.12 -9.15
CA ALA A 169 4.72 8.95 -9.97
C ALA A 169 5.78 8.73 -11.07
N LEU A 170 6.14 9.81 -11.79
CA LEU A 170 7.21 9.77 -12.80
C LEU A 170 8.56 9.42 -12.18
N GLY A 171 8.88 9.98 -11.01
CA GLY A 171 10.10 9.70 -10.27
C GLY A 171 10.22 8.23 -9.88
N ILE A 172 9.13 7.61 -9.43
CA ILE A 172 9.08 6.16 -9.13
C ILE A 172 9.39 5.35 -10.39
N ILE A 173 8.76 5.68 -11.52
CA ILE A 173 8.97 4.98 -12.80
C ILE A 173 10.42 5.12 -13.26
N ILE A 174 10.94 6.35 -13.31
CA ILE A 174 12.32 6.62 -13.76
C ILE A 174 13.32 5.92 -12.84
N SER A 175 13.15 6.02 -11.52
CA SER A 175 14.01 5.36 -10.53
C SER A 175 14.08 3.85 -10.76
N TYR A 176 12.93 3.21 -11.01
CA TYR A 176 12.91 1.79 -11.34
C TYR A 176 13.59 1.48 -12.67
N GLN A 177 13.34 2.27 -13.72
CA GLN A 177 13.95 2.06 -15.03
C GLN A 177 15.48 2.17 -14.97
N MET A 178 16.01 3.06 -14.14
CA MET A 178 17.46 3.24 -13.94
C MET A 178 18.14 2.08 -13.20
N LYS A 179 17.40 1.22 -12.49
CA LYS A 179 18.00 0.06 -11.82
C LYS A 179 18.52 -0.95 -12.85
N GLU A 180 19.70 -1.52 -12.60
CA GLU A 180 20.21 -2.62 -13.41
C GLU A 180 19.31 -3.87 -13.29
N PHE A 181 18.97 -4.23 -12.05
CA PHE A 181 18.13 -5.38 -11.71
C PHE A 181 16.78 -4.94 -11.15
N GLY A 182 15.80 -5.84 -11.18
CA GLY A 182 14.50 -5.64 -10.59
C GLY A 182 14.52 -5.62 -9.06
N ASN A 183 13.35 -5.35 -8.51
CA ASN A 183 13.04 -5.46 -7.09
C ASN A 183 12.66 -6.91 -6.78
N MET A 184 12.84 -7.36 -5.53
CA MET A 184 12.36 -8.68 -5.12
C MET A 184 10.91 -8.54 -4.65
N PRO A 185 9.94 -9.25 -5.24
CA PRO A 185 8.52 -9.10 -4.89
C PRO A 185 8.18 -9.44 -3.43
N PHE A 186 9.02 -10.25 -2.79
CA PHE A 186 8.88 -10.70 -1.40
C PHE A 186 9.76 -9.89 -0.43
N ASP A 187 10.39 -8.79 -0.88
CA ASP A 187 11.03 -7.89 0.07
C ASP A 187 9.99 -7.35 1.07
N SER A 188 10.43 -7.20 2.31
CA SER A 188 9.60 -6.65 3.38
C SER A 188 9.12 -5.23 3.03
N TYR A 189 7.85 -4.97 3.33
CA TYR A 189 7.21 -3.66 3.19
C TYR A 189 6.79 -3.06 4.56
N GLY A 190 7.16 -3.72 5.65
CA GLY A 190 6.85 -3.37 7.03
C GLY A 190 7.44 -4.42 7.98
N LYS A 191 7.49 -4.13 9.28
CA LYS A 191 7.94 -5.12 10.26
C LYS A 191 6.77 -6.00 10.68
N THR A 192 6.87 -7.29 10.41
CA THR A 192 5.93 -8.27 10.95
C THR A 192 6.12 -8.37 12.46
N ASP A 193 5.04 -8.35 13.22
CA ASP A 193 5.10 -8.62 14.66
C ASP A 193 5.46 -10.09 14.89
N MET A 194 6.66 -10.33 15.41
CA MET A 194 7.19 -11.67 15.73
C MET A 194 7.15 -11.96 17.24
N SER A 195 6.50 -11.13 18.05
CA SER A 195 6.51 -11.28 19.52
C SER A 195 5.79 -12.53 20.02
N HIS A 196 4.88 -13.07 19.22
CA HIS A 196 4.08 -14.25 19.53
C HIS A 196 4.81 -15.57 19.24
N VAL A 197 5.96 -15.56 18.57
CA VAL A 197 6.73 -16.77 18.20
C VAL A 197 8.18 -16.64 18.64
N THR A 198 8.74 -17.71 19.21
CA THR A 198 10.18 -17.76 19.51
C THR A 198 10.94 -18.45 18.39
N ILE A 199 11.92 -17.77 17.78
CA ILE A 199 12.80 -18.36 16.76
C ILE A 199 14.16 -18.71 17.35
N GLU A 200 14.45 -20.01 17.40
CA GLU A 200 15.74 -20.60 17.75
C GLU A 200 16.46 -21.13 16.50
N THR A 201 17.76 -21.37 16.59
CA THR A 201 18.51 -22.01 15.51
C THR A 201 19.44 -23.07 16.10
N SER A 202 19.48 -24.24 15.47
CA SER A 202 20.43 -25.31 15.80
C SER A 202 21.73 -25.20 14.99
N LEU A 203 21.84 -24.19 14.11
CA LEU A 203 22.93 -24.02 13.16
C LEU A 203 23.98 -23.03 13.65
N GLU A 204 25.25 -23.32 13.40
CA GLU A 204 26.32 -22.32 13.45
C GLU A 204 26.30 -21.49 12.15
N LEU A 205 25.66 -20.31 12.21
CA LEU A 205 25.53 -19.42 11.06
C LEU A 205 26.81 -18.59 10.83
N SER A 206 27.41 -18.76 9.65
CA SER A 206 28.59 -18.00 9.22
C SER A 206 28.29 -16.51 9.07
N ASN A 207 29.32 -15.70 9.34
CA ASN A 207 29.37 -14.25 9.12
C ASN A 207 30.18 -13.88 7.86
N GLU A 208 30.62 -14.85 7.07
CA GLU A 208 31.49 -14.60 5.92
C GLU A 208 30.75 -13.91 4.78
N ASP A 209 31.42 -12.91 4.21
CA ASP A 209 30.97 -12.25 2.99
C ASP A 209 31.14 -13.21 1.80
N LYS A 210 30.04 -13.45 1.10
CA LYS A 210 30.00 -14.32 -0.08
C LYS A 210 29.54 -13.53 -1.30
N LYS A 211 30.00 -13.97 -2.47
CA LYS A 211 29.50 -13.50 -3.76
C LYS A 211 28.72 -14.62 -4.45
N MET A 212 27.64 -14.25 -5.12
CA MET A 212 26.77 -15.18 -5.83
C MET A 212 26.44 -14.67 -7.23
N PRO A 213 26.36 -15.55 -8.24
CA PRO A 213 25.98 -15.16 -9.58
C PRO A 213 24.51 -14.72 -9.63
N VAL A 214 24.23 -13.67 -10.41
CA VAL A 214 22.91 -13.32 -10.94
C VAL A 214 22.81 -13.82 -12.37
N TYR A 215 21.65 -14.36 -12.74
CA TYR A 215 21.40 -14.88 -14.08
C TYR A 215 20.33 -14.06 -14.81
N ASN A 216 20.42 -13.96 -16.13
CA ASN A 216 19.36 -13.35 -16.95
C ASN A 216 18.23 -14.36 -17.22
N SER A 217 17.20 -13.93 -17.95
CA SER A 217 16.04 -14.76 -18.31
C SER A 217 16.37 -15.98 -19.19
N LYS A 218 17.56 -16.02 -19.80
CA LYS A 218 18.07 -17.17 -20.59
C LYS A 218 18.91 -18.14 -19.75
N GLY A 219 19.10 -17.85 -18.46
CA GLY A 219 19.97 -18.64 -17.57
C GLY A 219 21.46 -18.33 -17.72
N GLU A 220 21.84 -17.30 -18.46
CA GLU A 220 23.23 -16.88 -18.61
C GLU A 220 23.66 -16.04 -17.41
N LYS A 221 24.84 -16.32 -16.86
CA LYS A 221 25.40 -15.53 -15.75
C LYS A 221 25.69 -14.11 -16.23
N VAL A 222 25.14 -13.12 -15.52
CA VAL A 222 25.35 -11.69 -15.78
C VAL A 222 26.58 -11.20 -15.02
N ARG A 223 26.57 -11.31 -13.68
CA ARG A 223 27.71 -10.98 -12.81
C ARG A 223 27.54 -11.58 -11.42
N ASP A 224 28.63 -11.61 -10.66
CA ASP A 224 28.57 -11.93 -9.23
C ASP A 224 28.18 -10.68 -8.42
N VAL A 225 27.25 -10.85 -7.48
CA VAL A 225 26.80 -9.82 -6.55
C VAL A 225 27.18 -10.20 -5.13
N GLU A 226 27.45 -9.19 -4.31
CA GLU A 226 27.68 -9.38 -2.88
C GLU A 226 26.36 -9.70 -2.19
N ILE A 227 26.39 -10.71 -1.32
CA ILE A 227 25.23 -11.13 -0.56
C ILE A 227 25.45 -10.97 0.94
N ILE A 228 24.38 -10.71 1.68
CA ILE A 228 24.34 -10.73 3.14
C ILE A 228 24.73 -12.13 3.63
N SER A 229 25.31 -12.18 4.83
CA SER A 229 25.66 -13.46 5.45
C SER A 229 24.39 -14.23 5.90
N PRO A 230 24.44 -15.56 6.04
CA PRO A 230 23.33 -16.34 6.60
C PRO A 230 22.91 -15.84 7.98
N LYS A 231 23.86 -15.37 8.79
CA LYS A 231 23.58 -14.78 10.11
C LYS A 231 22.84 -13.45 10.00
N GLU A 232 23.19 -12.59 9.05
CA GLU A 232 22.43 -11.35 8.77
C GLU A 232 21.00 -11.67 8.28
N ALA A 233 20.84 -12.65 7.38
CA ALA A 233 19.53 -13.10 6.91
C ALA A 233 18.67 -13.62 8.07
N TYR A 234 19.26 -14.40 8.98
CA TYR A 234 18.60 -14.85 10.20
C TYR A 234 18.20 -13.68 11.12
N GLN A 235 19.03 -12.64 11.26
CA GLN A 235 18.64 -11.45 12.04
C GLN A 235 17.45 -10.72 11.42
N LYS A 236 17.41 -10.58 10.08
CA LYS A 236 16.24 -10.01 9.40
C LYS A 236 14.97 -10.81 9.68
N LEU A 237 15.06 -12.14 9.65
CA LEU A 237 13.96 -13.03 10.02
C LEU A 237 13.45 -12.76 11.44
N LYS A 238 14.36 -12.73 12.43
CA LYS A 238 14.00 -12.47 13.84
C LYS A 238 13.39 -11.08 14.05
N GLN A 239 13.81 -10.10 13.25
CA GLN A 239 13.33 -8.72 13.34
C GLN A 239 12.01 -8.49 12.59
N GLY A 240 11.45 -9.54 11.97
CA GLY A 240 10.23 -9.44 11.17
C GLY A 240 10.43 -8.68 9.86
N GLU A 241 11.67 -8.55 9.38
CA GLU A 241 12.00 -7.90 8.10
C GLU A 241 11.82 -8.90 6.94
N MET A 242 10.61 -9.41 6.81
CA MET A 242 10.21 -10.44 5.85
C MET A 242 8.81 -10.17 5.30
N TYR A 243 8.48 -10.80 4.17
CA TYR A 243 7.11 -10.80 3.68
C TYR A 243 6.21 -11.58 4.65
N PRO A 244 5.06 -11.04 5.10
CA PRO A 244 4.19 -11.74 6.03
C PRO A 244 3.52 -12.93 5.33
N MET A 245 3.76 -14.14 5.84
CA MET A 245 3.17 -15.37 5.29
C MET A 245 3.05 -16.46 6.38
N GLY A 246 1.86 -17.05 6.49
CA GLY A 246 1.58 -18.18 7.38
C GLY A 246 2.00 -17.91 8.83
N PRO A 247 2.78 -18.80 9.48
CA PRO A 247 3.24 -18.67 10.87
C PRO A 247 4.15 -17.46 11.12
N PHE A 248 4.71 -16.88 10.06
CA PHE A 248 5.62 -15.73 10.14
C PHE A 248 4.86 -14.43 9.81
N GLY A 249 3.67 -14.30 10.40
CA GLY A 249 2.66 -13.28 10.13
C GLY A 249 1.72 -13.08 11.33
N ALA A 250 0.65 -12.29 11.18
CA ALA A 250 -0.32 -12.03 12.25
C ALA A 250 -1.30 -13.22 12.51
N GLY A 251 -0.81 -14.45 12.45
CA GLY A 251 -1.62 -15.65 12.66
C GLY A 251 -1.54 -16.13 14.11
N GLU A 252 -2.69 -16.19 14.79
CA GLU A 252 -2.80 -16.75 16.15
C GLU A 252 -2.49 -18.27 16.21
N GLU A 253 -2.38 -18.93 15.05
CA GLU A 253 -2.18 -20.39 14.91
C GLU A 253 -0.88 -20.89 15.55
N PHE A 254 0.12 -20.03 15.73
CA PHE A 254 1.45 -20.39 16.26
C PHE A 254 1.83 -19.57 17.51
N GLU A 255 0.85 -18.97 18.19
CA GLU A 255 1.10 -18.17 19.39
C GLU A 255 1.70 -19.02 20.52
N GLY A 256 2.87 -18.60 21.03
CA GLY A 256 3.62 -19.30 22.08
C GLY A 256 4.52 -20.43 21.58
N GLU A 257 4.47 -20.76 20.28
CA GLU A 257 5.28 -21.82 19.71
C GLU A 257 6.77 -21.44 19.58
N THR A 258 7.63 -22.45 19.67
CA THR A 258 9.07 -22.30 19.39
C THR A 258 9.41 -22.95 18.07
N LEU A 259 9.89 -22.11 17.15
CA LEU A 259 10.31 -22.46 15.81
C LEU A 259 11.83 -22.61 15.76
N VAL A 260 12.31 -23.82 15.44
CA VAL A 260 13.73 -24.14 15.36
C VAL A 260 14.16 -24.21 13.91
N ILE A 261 15.11 -23.36 13.52
CA ILE A 261 15.74 -23.43 12.19
C ILE A 261 16.72 -24.58 12.17
N THR A 262 16.47 -25.54 11.28
CA THR A 262 17.28 -26.76 11.14
C THR A 262 18.17 -26.78 9.90
N GLU A 263 17.77 -26.08 8.84
CA GLU A 263 18.59 -25.90 7.64
C GLU A 263 18.26 -24.57 6.94
N TYR A 264 19.18 -24.12 6.07
CA TYR A 264 18.91 -23.02 5.15
C TYR A 264 19.41 -23.33 3.76
N ASN A 265 18.66 -22.87 2.77
CA ASN A 265 18.96 -23.03 1.36
C ASN A 265 19.13 -21.67 0.70
N LEU A 266 20.14 -21.56 -0.16
CA LEU A 266 20.33 -20.39 -1.01
C LEU A 266 19.78 -20.72 -2.40
N LYS A 267 18.60 -20.19 -2.72
CA LYS A 267 17.93 -20.42 -4.00
C LYS A 267 17.95 -19.16 -4.85
N HIS A 268 17.78 -19.32 -6.16
CA HIS A 268 17.58 -18.19 -7.05
C HIS A 268 16.09 -17.95 -7.29
N VAL A 269 15.66 -16.70 -7.16
CA VAL A 269 14.29 -16.25 -7.39
C VAL A 269 14.29 -15.11 -8.40
N THR A 270 13.30 -15.10 -9.28
CA THR A 270 13.18 -14.09 -10.34
C THR A 270 12.70 -12.76 -9.77
N ASP A 271 13.41 -11.69 -10.13
CA ASP A 271 13.07 -10.31 -9.79
C ASP A 271 12.05 -9.71 -10.79
N THR A 272 11.61 -8.49 -10.52
CA THR A 272 10.61 -7.79 -11.35
C THR A 272 11.09 -7.35 -12.75
N LYS A 273 12.38 -7.51 -13.07
CA LYS A 273 12.95 -7.31 -14.42
C LYS A 273 13.32 -8.63 -15.11
N GLY A 274 13.06 -9.78 -14.49
CA GLY A 274 13.32 -11.09 -15.06
C GLY A 274 14.73 -11.63 -14.82
N PHE A 275 15.50 -11.04 -13.89
CA PHE A 275 16.79 -11.60 -13.48
C PHE A 275 16.61 -12.55 -12.30
N SER A 276 17.36 -13.65 -12.31
CA SER A 276 17.38 -14.64 -11.25
C SER A 276 18.41 -14.25 -10.20
N GLN A 277 17.95 -13.90 -9.00
CA GLN A 277 18.76 -13.37 -7.90
C GLN A 277 18.77 -14.30 -6.68
N PRO A 278 19.87 -14.36 -5.91
CA PRO A 278 19.97 -15.22 -4.73
C PRO A 278 19.05 -14.75 -3.58
N ALA A 279 18.43 -15.70 -2.91
CA ALA A 279 17.59 -15.51 -1.72
C ALA A 279 17.77 -16.66 -0.74
N TYR A 280 17.74 -16.36 0.55
CA TYR A 280 17.78 -17.34 1.63
C TYR A 280 16.38 -17.85 1.92
N ILE A 281 16.24 -19.16 2.08
CA ILE A 281 15.02 -19.82 2.57
C ILE A 281 15.44 -20.69 3.74
N PHE A 282 14.87 -20.45 4.91
CA PHE A 282 15.11 -21.25 6.09
C PHE A 282 14.03 -22.32 6.22
N HIS A 283 14.42 -23.53 6.60
CA HIS A 283 13.48 -24.58 6.98
C HIS A 283 13.40 -24.62 8.49
N VAL A 284 12.18 -24.79 8.98
CA VAL A 284 11.82 -24.58 10.36
C VAL A 284 10.96 -25.74 10.83
N GLN A 285 11.24 -26.23 12.02
CA GLN A 285 10.44 -27.24 12.71
C GLN A 285 9.86 -26.66 13.99
N LEU A 286 8.70 -27.18 14.39
CA LEU A 286 8.15 -26.94 15.72
C LEU A 286 8.96 -27.74 16.74
N LYS A 287 9.40 -27.09 17.81
CA LYS A 287 10.26 -27.71 18.84
C LYS A 287 9.68 -28.98 19.45
N ASP A 288 8.35 -29.04 19.58
CA ASP A 288 7.63 -30.17 20.17
C ASP A 288 6.95 -31.08 19.11
N ASN A 289 7.21 -30.84 17.82
CA ASN A 289 6.64 -31.63 16.71
C ASN A 289 7.57 -31.65 15.48
N ASP A 290 8.46 -32.64 15.43
CA ASP A 290 9.44 -32.81 14.36
C ASP A 290 8.82 -33.18 12.99
N ASP A 291 7.57 -33.65 12.96
CA ASP A 291 6.87 -34.06 11.73
C ASP A 291 6.40 -32.86 10.88
N VAL A 292 6.36 -31.65 11.47
CA VAL A 292 5.93 -30.43 10.79
C VAL A 292 7.15 -29.62 10.36
N VAL A 293 7.46 -29.67 9.06
CA VAL A 293 8.51 -28.85 8.43
C VAL A 293 7.88 -27.71 7.63
N LEU A 294 8.19 -26.49 8.03
CA LEU A 294 7.71 -25.26 7.40
C LEU A 294 8.88 -24.54 6.71
N MET A 295 8.58 -23.77 5.67
CA MET A 295 9.55 -22.89 5.02
C MET A 295 9.27 -21.45 5.38
N THR A 296 10.31 -20.67 5.69
CA THR A 296 10.15 -19.23 5.83
C THR A 296 9.88 -18.58 4.48
N PRO A 297 9.20 -17.43 4.46
CA PRO A 297 9.33 -16.46 3.39
C PRO A 297 10.79 -16.28 2.95
N PRO A 298 11.06 -16.19 1.63
CA PRO A 298 12.40 -15.94 1.15
C PRO A 298 12.93 -14.58 1.65
N ILE A 299 14.22 -14.51 1.96
CA ILE A 299 14.91 -13.27 2.34
C ILE A 299 15.89 -12.93 1.24
N SER A 300 15.75 -11.74 0.65
CA SER A 300 16.65 -11.28 -0.41
C SER A 300 18.09 -11.27 0.08
N ALA A 301 18.97 -11.97 -0.65
CA ALA A 301 20.35 -12.13 -0.22
C ALA A 301 21.22 -10.96 -0.70
N ARG A 302 20.85 -10.27 -1.78
CA ARG A 302 21.67 -9.19 -2.36
C ARG A 302 21.81 -8.02 -1.37
N LYS A 303 23.04 -7.54 -1.16
CA LYS A 303 23.32 -6.30 -0.42
C LYS A 303 22.83 -5.06 -1.15
#